data_AF-A0A953MT27-F1
#
_entry.id   AF-A0A953MT27-F1
#
_cell.length_a   1.000
_cell.length_b   1.000
_cell.length_c   1.000
_cell.angle_alpha   90.00
_cell.angle_beta   90.00
_cell.angle_gamma   90.00
#
_symmetry.space_group_name_H-M   'P 1'
#
loop_
_entity.id
_entity.type
_entity.pdbx_description
1 polymer ?
#
loop_
_entity_poly.entity_id
_entity_poly.type
_entity_poly.pdbx_seq_one_letter_code
_entity_poly.pdbx_strand_id
1 'polypeptide(L)'
;MAESEITSFDQEQFEAIYPQGVERHYWNRCRIAVITDNLRSIKDAGPMLEVGCGKGLVVSALRRNGFDITGVELAEVEPLKEVAPFVHVNTDALDLDPGIRSGIQTILLLDVIEHLEDPVAFMTRLRSAFPKLRRFVVTVPARQELFSNYDRFNRHFRRYDMPLLRHHAESSMGKVRSAGYFYHALYPAAWIQLRTHGARKLNFTVPAPGVPSFFHRLLGYFFFLEYKVLPSSWRGTSIIAVLDLDV
;
A
#
# COMPACT_ATOMS: atom_id res chain seq x y z
N MET A 1 5.35 -29.61 -5.69
CA MET A 1 4.64 -28.40 -6.15
C MET A 1 3.79 -27.94 -4.99
N ALA A 2 4.27 -26.97 -4.21
CA ALA A 2 3.43 -26.36 -3.18
C ALA A 2 2.35 -25.56 -3.92
N GLU A 3 1.08 -25.79 -3.57
CA GLU A 3 -0.01 -24.93 -4.01
C GLU A 3 0.36 -23.50 -3.63
N SER A 4 0.66 -22.66 -4.63
CA SER A 4 0.74 -21.24 -4.41
C SER A 4 -0.67 -20.80 -4.03
N GLU A 5 -0.93 -20.57 -2.74
CA GLU A 5 -2.14 -19.88 -2.32
C GLU A 5 -2.26 -18.61 -3.17
N ILE A 6 -3.33 -18.52 -3.94
CA ILE A 6 -3.56 -17.42 -4.88
C ILE A 6 -3.83 -16.17 -4.04
N THR A 7 -2.79 -15.36 -3.85
CA THR A 7 -2.83 -14.06 -3.16
C THR A 7 -3.33 -12.93 -4.07
N SER A 8 -3.45 -13.18 -5.38
CA SER A 8 -4.00 -12.21 -6.33
C SER A 8 -5.49 -12.01 -6.11
N PHE A 9 -5.94 -10.78 -6.36
CA PHE A 9 -7.36 -10.45 -6.33
C PHE A 9 -8.06 -11.06 -7.52
N ASP A 10 -9.28 -11.54 -7.30
CA ASP A 10 -10.20 -11.86 -8.39
C ASP A 10 -10.84 -10.60 -8.99
N GLN A 11 -11.56 -10.76 -10.11
CA GLN A 11 -12.18 -9.64 -10.81
C GLN A 11 -13.21 -8.91 -9.94
N GLU A 12 -13.98 -9.63 -9.12
CA GLU A 12 -14.97 -9.04 -8.23
C GLU A 12 -14.31 -8.13 -7.18
N GLN A 13 -13.21 -8.59 -6.57
CA GLN A 13 -12.41 -7.80 -5.65
C GLN A 13 -11.83 -6.54 -6.34
N PHE A 14 -11.31 -6.66 -7.57
CA PHE A 14 -10.82 -5.49 -8.31
C PHE A 14 -11.91 -4.47 -8.63
N GLU A 15 -13.10 -4.91 -9.01
CA GLU A 15 -14.23 -4.02 -9.30
C GLU A 15 -14.76 -3.34 -8.03
N ALA A 16 -14.80 -4.07 -6.92
CA ALA A 16 -15.23 -3.56 -5.62
C ALA A 16 -14.24 -2.53 -5.03
N ILE A 17 -12.93 -2.81 -5.11
CA ILE A 17 -11.89 -2.04 -4.42
C ILE A 17 -11.23 -0.98 -5.31
N TYR A 18 -11.08 -1.28 -6.61
CA TYR A 18 -10.46 -0.40 -7.60
C TYR A 18 -11.39 -0.09 -8.79
N PRO A 19 -12.61 0.42 -8.53
CA PRO A 19 -13.50 0.89 -9.59
C PRO A 19 -12.89 2.09 -10.33
N GLN A 20 -13.35 2.32 -11.56
CA GLN A 20 -12.91 3.48 -12.34
C GLN A 20 -13.21 4.79 -11.59
N GLY A 21 -12.21 5.65 -11.45
CA GLY A 21 -12.35 6.94 -10.76
C GLY A 21 -12.00 6.93 -9.27
N VAL A 22 -11.58 5.78 -8.73
CA VAL A 22 -11.23 5.62 -7.31
C VAL A 22 -10.10 6.58 -6.86
N GLU A 23 -9.30 7.12 -7.78
CA GLU A 23 -8.29 8.14 -7.51
C GLU A 23 -8.87 9.44 -6.92
N ARG A 24 -10.15 9.71 -7.18
CA ARG A 24 -10.84 10.90 -6.66
C ARG A 24 -11.26 10.74 -5.21
N HIS A 25 -11.32 9.51 -4.70
CA HIS A 25 -11.74 9.21 -3.34
C HIS A 25 -10.76 9.79 -2.31
N TYR A 26 -11.27 10.33 -1.18
CA TYR A 26 -10.44 10.99 -0.17
C TYR A 26 -9.34 10.07 0.37
N TRP A 27 -9.64 8.78 0.49
CA TRP A 27 -8.71 7.77 0.99
C TRP A 27 -7.54 7.55 0.01
N ASN A 28 -7.77 7.50 -1.30
CA ASN A 28 -6.65 7.38 -2.23
C ASN A 28 -5.86 8.68 -2.32
N ARG A 29 -6.53 9.84 -2.28
CA ARG A 29 -5.86 11.14 -2.28
C ARG A 29 -4.91 11.31 -1.10
N CYS A 30 -5.38 11.01 0.12
CA CYS A 30 -4.55 11.10 1.32
C CYS A 30 -3.45 10.03 1.31
N ARG A 31 -3.76 8.76 1.00
CA ARG A 31 -2.76 7.67 0.91
C ARG A 31 -1.60 8.05 -0.02
N ILE A 32 -1.91 8.52 -1.23
CA ILE A 32 -0.90 8.96 -2.21
C ILE A 32 -0.07 10.13 -1.66
N ALA A 33 -0.70 11.11 -1.00
CA ALA A 33 0.02 12.25 -0.42
C ALA A 33 0.97 11.81 0.71
N VAL A 34 0.53 10.91 1.58
CA VAL A 34 1.35 10.34 2.67
C VAL A 34 2.53 9.54 2.11
N ILE A 35 2.31 8.68 1.11
CA ILE A 35 3.38 7.93 0.43
C ILE A 35 4.39 8.89 -0.20
N THR A 36 3.90 9.89 -0.94
CA THR A 36 4.73 10.90 -1.60
C THR A 36 5.57 11.69 -0.60
N ASP A 37 5.00 12.09 0.55
CA ASP A 37 5.71 12.80 1.62
C ASP A 37 6.85 11.95 2.20
N ASN A 38 6.59 10.66 2.45
CA ASN A 38 7.62 9.75 2.94
C ASN A 38 8.73 9.54 1.91
N LEU A 39 8.40 9.35 0.63
CA LEU A 39 9.40 9.22 -0.43
C LEU A 39 10.24 10.48 -0.62
N ARG A 40 9.65 11.68 -0.51
CA ARG A 40 10.39 12.95 -0.61
C ARG A 40 11.37 13.16 0.55
N SER A 41 11.12 12.55 1.71
CA SER A 41 12.04 12.59 2.86
C SER A 41 13.28 11.70 2.68
N ILE A 42 13.25 10.82 1.68
CA ILE A 42 14.32 9.88 1.39
C ILE A 42 15.34 10.53 0.45
N LYS A 43 16.58 10.68 0.92
CA LYS A 43 17.69 11.10 0.06
C LYS A 43 18.02 9.95 -0.90
N ASP A 44 17.97 10.24 -2.20
CA ASP A 44 18.26 9.30 -3.29
C ASP A 44 17.45 7.99 -3.17
N ALA A 45 16.16 8.09 -3.51
CA ALA A 45 15.27 6.94 -3.47
C ALA A 45 15.52 5.96 -4.65
N GLY A 46 16.28 6.38 -5.67
CA GLY A 46 16.64 5.58 -6.84
C GLY A 46 15.42 5.08 -7.64
N PRO A 47 15.66 4.19 -8.62
CA PRO A 47 14.60 3.49 -9.33
C PRO A 47 13.77 2.62 -8.38
N MET A 48 12.46 2.66 -8.54
CA MET A 48 11.49 2.04 -7.64
C MET A 48 10.65 0.96 -8.31
N LEU A 49 10.17 0.02 -7.50
CA LEU A 49 9.19 -0.98 -7.90
C LEU A 49 8.03 -1.01 -6.90
N GLU A 50 6.79 -0.84 -7.36
CA GLU A 50 5.59 -1.19 -6.59
C GLU A 50 5.21 -2.65 -6.85
N VAL A 51 5.20 -3.48 -5.81
CA VAL A 51 4.73 -4.88 -5.90
C VAL A 51 3.28 -4.94 -5.47
N GLY A 52 2.41 -5.60 -6.26
CA GLY A 52 0.97 -5.59 -6.03
C GLY A 52 0.34 -4.25 -6.43
N CYS A 53 0.77 -3.69 -7.56
CA CYS A 53 0.39 -2.33 -7.95
C CYS A 53 -1.05 -2.21 -8.51
N GLY A 54 -1.75 -3.34 -8.69
CA GLY A 54 -3.07 -3.40 -9.31
C GLY A 54 -3.08 -2.73 -10.68
N LYS A 55 -4.01 -1.79 -10.86
CA LYS A 55 -4.12 -1.00 -12.11
C LYS A 55 -3.03 0.07 -12.27
N GLY A 56 -2.08 0.19 -11.34
CA GLY A 56 -1.01 1.18 -11.37
C GLY A 56 -1.41 2.57 -10.89
N LEU A 57 -2.37 2.67 -9.97
CA LEU A 57 -2.85 3.97 -9.44
C LEU A 57 -1.73 4.77 -8.76
N VAL A 58 -0.96 4.12 -7.88
CA VAL A 58 0.13 4.78 -7.15
C VAL A 58 1.33 4.98 -8.08
N VAL A 59 1.70 4.00 -8.92
CA VAL A 59 2.64 4.19 -10.04
C VAL A 59 2.33 5.48 -10.82
N SER A 60 1.10 5.64 -11.30
CA SER A 60 0.65 6.83 -12.05
C SER A 60 0.84 8.12 -11.26
N ALA A 61 0.44 8.13 -9.99
CA ALA A 61 0.58 9.31 -9.14
C ALA A 61 2.05 9.66 -8.85
N LEU A 62 2.91 8.67 -8.56
CA LEU A 62 4.31 8.88 -8.24
C LEU A 62 5.13 9.29 -9.48
N ARG A 63 4.87 8.71 -10.65
CA ARG A 63 5.49 9.18 -11.91
C ARG A 63 5.16 10.64 -12.22
N ARG A 64 3.90 11.07 -12.01
CA ARG A 64 3.52 12.49 -12.11
C ARG A 64 4.23 13.40 -11.10
N ASN A 65 4.71 12.84 -10.00
CA ASN A 65 5.51 13.54 -9.00
C ASN A 65 7.02 13.45 -9.23
N GLY A 66 7.45 12.94 -10.40
CA GLY A 66 8.86 12.91 -10.81
C GLY A 66 9.65 11.70 -10.29
N PHE A 67 8.98 10.69 -9.72
CA PHE A 67 9.65 9.46 -9.31
C PHE A 67 9.81 8.49 -10.48
N ASP A 68 10.98 7.84 -10.53
CA ASP A 68 11.22 6.71 -11.44
C ASP A 68 10.70 5.43 -10.80
N ILE A 69 9.47 5.03 -11.18
CA ILE A 69 8.80 3.87 -10.62
C ILE A 69 8.12 3.04 -11.71
N THR A 70 8.25 1.72 -11.59
CA THR A 70 7.47 0.71 -12.29
C THR A 70 6.61 -0.09 -11.31
N GLY A 71 5.63 -0.82 -11.82
CA GLY A 71 4.76 -1.69 -11.01
C GLY A 71 4.75 -3.11 -11.53
N VAL A 72 4.54 -4.07 -10.63
CA VAL A 72 4.23 -5.47 -10.96
C VAL A 72 2.92 -5.88 -10.29
N GLU A 73 2.12 -6.68 -10.99
CA GLU A 73 0.85 -7.21 -10.51
C GLU A 73 0.72 -8.67 -10.92
N LEU A 74 0.33 -9.54 -9.98
CA LEU A 74 0.11 -10.97 -10.21
C LEU A 74 -1.20 -11.23 -10.95
N ALA A 75 -2.21 -10.39 -10.71
CA ALA A 75 -3.51 -10.53 -11.33
C ALA A 75 -3.52 -10.11 -12.81
N GLU A 76 -4.43 -10.72 -13.56
CA GLU A 76 -4.77 -10.32 -14.91
C GLU A 76 -5.72 -9.12 -14.86
N VAL A 77 -5.16 -7.92 -14.92
CA VAL A 77 -5.90 -6.66 -14.88
C VAL A 77 -5.43 -5.72 -15.97
N GLU A 78 -6.31 -4.88 -16.51
CA GLU A 78 -5.92 -3.82 -17.44
C GLU A 78 -5.31 -2.62 -16.66
N PRO A 79 -4.02 -2.27 -16.89
CA PRO A 79 -3.43 -1.09 -16.26
C PRO A 79 -4.09 0.20 -16.73
N LEU A 80 -3.96 1.26 -15.92
CA LEU A 80 -4.31 2.61 -16.36
C LEU A 80 -3.51 2.99 -17.61
N LYS A 81 -4.20 3.50 -18.64
CA LYS A 81 -3.62 3.77 -19.97
C LYS A 81 -2.33 4.58 -19.93
N GLU A 82 -2.24 5.57 -19.05
CA GLU A 82 -1.06 6.43 -18.93
C GLU A 82 0.18 5.75 -18.36
N VAL A 83 0.03 4.59 -17.68
CA VAL A 83 1.13 3.84 -17.07
C VAL A 83 1.24 2.41 -17.55
N ALA A 84 0.45 1.98 -18.53
CA ALA A 84 0.56 0.67 -19.15
C ALA A 84 2.01 0.29 -19.54
N PRO A 85 2.86 1.20 -20.08
CA PRO A 85 4.26 0.88 -20.37
C PRO A 85 5.16 0.64 -19.14
N PHE A 86 4.69 0.98 -17.94
CA PHE A 86 5.43 0.92 -16.67
C PHE A 86 4.87 -0.12 -15.71
N VAL A 87 3.83 -0.88 -16.10
CA VAL A 87 3.17 -1.88 -15.26
C VAL A 87 3.26 -3.24 -15.93
N HIS A 88 3.83 -4.20 -15.20
CA HIS A 88 3.96 -5.60 -15.60
C HIS A 88 2.87 -6.43 -14.92
N VAL A 89 1.80 -6.76 -15.65
CA VAL A 89 0.71 -7.60 -15.15
C VAL A 89 1.02 -9.08 -15.36
N ASN A 90 0.26 -9.97 -14.70
CA ASN A 90 0.51 -11.42 -14.71
C ASN A 90 1.98 -11.79 -14.39
N THR A 91 2.62 -11.01 -13.52
CA THR A 91 4.07 -11.11 -13.27
C THR A 91 4.34 -11.09 -11.77
N ASP A 92 5.01 -12.13 -11.27
CA ASP A 92 5.60 -12.10 -9.92
C ASP A 92 6.84 -11.20 -9.90
N ALA A 93 7.01 -10.42 -8.84
CA ALA A 93 8.19 -9.58 -8.65
C ALA A 93 9.51 -10.38 -8.72
N LEU A 94 9.51 -11.65 -8.30
CA LEU A 94 10.65 -12.56 -8.34
C LEU A 94 10.96 -13.08 -9.75
N ASP A 95 9.98 -13.04 -10.65
CA ASP A 95 10.10 -13.46 -12.05
C ASP A 95 10.37 -12.29 -13.01
N LEU A 96 10.39 -11.06 -12.48
CA LEU A 96 10.73 -9.86 -13.24
C LEU A 96 12.13 -9.98 -13.87
N ASP A 97 12.28 -9.40 -15.06
CA ASP A 97 13.54 -9.40 -15.81
C ASP A 97 14.73 -9.03 -14.89
N PRO A 98 15.80 -9.85 -14.84
CA PRO A 98 16.97 -9.58 -14.00
C PRO A 98 17.62 -8.22 -14.28
N GLY A 99 17.57 -7.73 -15.53
CA GLY A 99 18.05 -6.40 -15.89
C GLY A 99 17.27 -5.30 -15.18
N ILE A 100 15.94 -5.39 -15.15
CA ILE A 100 15.09 -4.48 -14.37
C ILE A 100 15.41 -4.59 -12.87
N ARG A 101 15.41 -5.81 -12.31
CA ARG A 101 15.67 -6.04 -10.87
C ARG A 101 17.01 -5.49 -10.41
N SER A 102 18.03 -5.55 -11.27
CA SER A 102 19.38 -5.08 -10.97
C SER A 102 19.50 -3.56 -10.74
N GLY A 103 18.50 -2.78 -11.17
CA GLY A 103 18.47 -1.32 -11.02
C GLY A 103 17.66 -0.81 -9.84
N ILE A 104 16.72 -1.61 -9.32
CA ILE A 104 15.77 -1.18 -8.29
C ILE A 104 16.48 -0.97 -6.95
N GLN A 105 16.26 0.19 -6.35
CA GLN A 105 16.81 0.58 -5.05
C GLN A 105 15.74 0.69 -3.95
N THR A 106 14.47 0.87 -4.33
CA THR A 106 13.36 0.99 -3.38
C THR A 106 12.18 0.13 -3.84
N ILE A 107 11.67 -0.73 -2.96
CA ILE A 107 10.44 -1.49 -3.21
C ILE A 107 9.30 -0.95 -2.35
N LEU A 108 8.15 -0.75 -2.96
CA LEU A 108 6.90 -0.35 -2.32
C LEU A 108 6.02 -1.59 -2.13
N LEU A 109 5.63 -1.87 -0.89
CA LEU A 109 4.68 -2.93 -0.49
C LEU A 109 3.45 -2.26 0.14
N LEU A 110 2.54 -1.79 -0.70
CA LEU A 110 1.45 -0.94 -0.27
C LEU A 110 0.16 -1.74 -0.11
N ASP A 111 -0.12 -2.16 1.12
CA ASP A 111 -1.24 -3.05 1.46
C ASP A 111 -1.05 -4.44 0.77
N VAL A 112 0.14 -5.03 0.95
CA VAL A 112 0.57 -6.33 0.40
C VAL A 112 0.82 -7.37 1.49
N ILE A 113 1.57 -7.01 2.53
CA ILE A 113 2.12 -7.98 3.50
C ILE A 113 1.08 -8.49 4.51
N GLU A 114 -0.12 -7.94 4.52
CA GLU A 114 -1.28 -8.45 5.25
C GLU A 114 -1.95 -9.65 4.57
N HIS A 115 -1.72 -9.83 3.26
CA HIS A 115 -2.21 -10.95 2.47
C HIS A 115 -1.27 -12.16 2.52
N LEU A 116 -0.17 -12.08 3.27
CA LEU A 116 0.84 -13.11 3.36
C LEU A 116 0.79 -13.79 4.72
N GLU A 117 0.84 -15.12 4.73
CA GLU A 117 0.99 -15.88 5.96
C GLU A 117 2.36 -15.61 6.60
N ASP A 118 3.43 -15.66 5.79
CA ASP A 118 4.81 -15.35 6.18
C ASP A 118 5.35 -14.13 5.40
N PRO A 119 5.09 -12.90 5.87
CA PRO A 119 5.60 -11.69 5.24
C PRO A 119 7.13 -11.55 5.35
N VAL A 120 7.76 -12.14 6.38
CA VAL A 120 9.21 -12.06 6.59
C VAL A 120 9.95 -12.86 5.52
N ALA A 121 9.49 -14.07 5.22
CA ALA A 121 10.05 -14.89 4.15
C ALA A 121 9.91 -14.21 2.78
N PHE A 122 8.76 -13.59 2.50
CA PHE A 122 8.56 -12.86 1.24
C PHE A 122 9.52 -11.67 1.10
N MET A 123 9.60 -10.80 2.12
CA MET A 123 10.52 -9.65 2.11
C MET A 123 11.99 -10.08 2.00
N THR A 124 12.35 -11.20 2.62
CA THR A 124 13.71 -11.77 2.52
C THR A 124 14.00 -12.26 1.10
N ARG A 125 13.04 -12.91 0.42
CA ARG A 125 13.19 -13.31 -0.99
C ARG A 125 13.34 -12.10 -1.91
N LEU A 126 12.54 -11.05 -1.72
CA LEU A 126 12.69 -9.80 -2.47
C LEU A 126 14.08 -9.19 -2.25
N ARG A 127 14.56 -9.13 -1.02
CA ARG A 127 15.92 -8.64 -0.76
C ARG A 127 16.98 -9.44 -1.53
N SER A 128 16.91 -10.76 -1.53
CA SER A 128 17.87 -11.62 -2.25
C SER A 128 17.77 -11.48 -3.77
N ALA A 129 16.57 -11.23 -4.31
CA ALA A 129 16.32 -11.12 -5.74
C ALA A 129 16.67 -9.75 -6.34
N PHE A 130 16.81 -8.70 -5.52
CA PHE A 130 17.03 -7.33 -5.96
C PHE A 130 18.37 -6.80 -5.40
N PRO A 131 19.49 -6.95 -6.14
CA PRO A 131 20.83 -6.79 -5.60
C PRO A 131 21.21 -5.36 -5.21
N LYS A 132 20.51 -4.34 -5.73
CA LYS A 132 20.70 -2.93 -5.36
C LYS A 132 19.64 -2.42 -4.40
N LEU A 133 18.76 -3.29 -3.88
CA LEU A 133 17.70 -2.88 -2.98
C LEU A 133 18.28 -2.31 -1.69
N ARG A 134 17.86 -1.09 -1.35
CA ARG A 134 18.31 -0.37 -0.15
C ARG A 134 17.22 -0.23 0.89
N ARG A 135 15.95 -0.33 0.47
CA ARG A 135 14.82 -0.10 1.36
C ARG A 135 13.49 -0.64 0.86
N PHE A 136 12.59 -0.80 1.82
CA PHE A 136 11.16 -0.98 1.60
C PHE A 136 10.38 0.24 2.09
N VAL A 137 9.29 0.56 1.38
CA VAL A 137 8.24 1.46 1.87
C VAL A 137 6.95 0.66 1.96
N VAL A 138 6.38 0.59 3.16
CA VAL A 138 5.28 -0.32 3.46
C VAL A 138 4.07 0.47 3.95
N THR A 139 2.89 0.17 3.43
CA THR A 139 1.61 0.52 4.08
C THR A 139 0.87 -0.75 4.46
N VAL A 140 0.20 -0.73 5.60
CA VAL A 140 -0.62 -1.85 6.08
C VAL A 140 -1.88 -1.36 6.79
N PRO A 141 -2.99 -2.11 6.74
CA PRO A 141 -4.15 -1.86 7.56
C PRO A 141 -3.79 -2.09 9.02
N ALA A 142 -4.22 -1.17 9.88
CA ALA A 142 -3.82 -1.15 11.27
C ALA A 142 -4.96 -1.51 12.22
N ARG A 143 -4.56 -1.95 13.42
CA ARG A 143 -5.41 -2.22 14.58
C ARG A 143 -6.28 -3.46 14.40
N GLN A 144 -5.86 -4.58 15.01
CA GLN A 144 -6.55 -5.87 14.92
C GLN A 144 -7.99 -5.81 15.43
N GLU A 145 -8.30 -4.93 16.38
CA GLU A 145 -9.66 -4.70 16.85
C GLU A 145 -10.61 -4.09 15.80
N LEU A 146 -10.07 -3.60 14.67
CA LEU A 146 -10.85 -3.12 13.52
C LEU A 146 -11.00 -4.17 12.42
N PHE A 147 -10.51 -5.39 12.63
CA PHE A 147 -10.63 -6.49 11.66
C PHE A 147 -12.10 -6.87 11.47
N SER A 148 -12.58 -6.90 10.23
CA SER A 148 -14.00 -7.09 9.92
C SER A 148 -14.26 -7.97 8.70
N ASN A 149 -15.52 -8.03 8.25
CA ASN A 149 -15.91 -8.63 6.98
C ASN A 149 -15.14 -8.08 5.77
N TYR A 150 -14.71 -6.81 5.82
CA TYR A 150 -13.90 -6.20 4.76
C TYR A 150 -12.53 -6.88 4.65
N ASP A 151 -11.88 -7.16 5.78
CA ASP A 151 -10.59 -7.83 5.80
C ASP A 151 -10.69 -9.28 5.32
N ARG A 152 -11.77 -9.99 5.71
CA ARG A 152 -12.05 -11.34 5.19
C ARG A 152 -12.32 -11.34 3.69
N PHE A 153 -13.10 -10.38 3.20
CA PHE A 153 -13.37 -10.23 1.76
C PHE A 153 -12.08 -10.02 0.97
N ASN A 154 -11.13 -9.24 1.49
CA ASN A 154 -9.83 -9.02 0.88
C ASN A 154 -8.79 -10.11 1.23
N ARG A 155 -9.18 -11.19 1.92
CA ARG A 155 -8.28 -12.30 2.32
C ARG A 155 -7.07 -11.84 3.16
N HIS A 156 -7.26 -10.86 4.03
CA HIS A 156 -6.22 -10.45 4.98
C HIS A 156 -6.05 -11.52 6.05
N PHE A 157 -4.80 -11.85 6.36
CA PHE A 157 -4.46 -12.66 7.54
C PHE A 157 -4.53 -11.83 8.82
N ARG A 158 -4.17 -10.55 8.75
CA ARG A 158 -3.98 -9.70 9.95
C ARG A 158 -4.12 -8.21 9.66
N ARG A 159 -4.33 -7.43 10.72
CA ARG A 159 -4.02 -6.00 10.75
C ARG A 159 -2.85 -5.78 11.69
N TYR A 160 -2.06 -4.76 11.39
CA TYR A 160 -0.81 -4.50 12.08
C TYR A 160 -0.98 -3.53 13.25
N ASP A 161 -0.09 -3.67 14.23
CA ASP A 161 0.28 -2.60 15.13
C ASP A 161 1.79 -2.33 14.99
N MET A 162 2.26 -1.28 15.68
CA MET A 162 3.67 -0.88 15.62
C MET A 162 4.63 -1.98 16.08
N PRO A 163 4.41 -2.67 17.22
CA PRO A 163 5.26 -3.79 17.62
C PRO A 163 5.36 -4.89 16.57
N LEU A 164 4.23 -5.36 16.03
CA LEU A 164 4.24 -6.44 15.03
C LEU A 164 4.94 -6.02 13.73
N LEU A 165 4.68 -4.80 13.25
CA LEU A 165 5.33 -4.28 12.05
C LEU A 165 6.85 -4.17 12.24
N ARG A 166 7.29 -3.65 13.39
CA ARG A 166 8.72 -3.56 13.73
C ARG A 166 9.35 -4.95 13.79
N HIS A 167 8.68 -5.90 14.42
CA HIS A 167 9.16 -7.28 14.49
C HIS A 167 9.37 -7.88 13.09
N HIS A 168 8.38 -7.80 12.19
CA HIS A 168 8.53 -8.32 10.83
C HIS A 168 9.62 -7.57 10.03
N ALA A 169 9.74 -6.25 10.20
CA ALA A 169 10.79 -5.46 9.55
C ALA A 169 12.20 -5.88 10.01
N GLU A 170 12.40 -6.01 11.32
CA GLU A 170 13.68 -6.41 11.92
C GLU A 170 14.04 -7.86 11.57
N SER A 171 13.05 -8.76 11.58
CA SER A 171 13.23 -10.17 11.17
C SER A 171 13.50 -10.35 9.67
N SER A 172 13.12 -9.39 8.83
CA SER A 172 13.46 -9.37 7.39
C SER A 172 14.78 -8.63 7.10
N MET A 173 15.63 -8.48 8.12
CA MET A 173 16.95 -7.84 8.06
C MET A 173 16.88 -6.34 7.66
N GLY A 174 15.78 -5.67 7.99
CA GLY A 174 15.61 -4.24 7.82
C GLY A 174 15.62 -3.50 9.16
N LYS A 175 16.09 -2.26 9.17
CA LYS A 175 15.92 -1.32 10.29
C LYS A 175 14.77 -0.36 9.98
N VAL A 176 13.87 -0.21 10.95
CA VAL A 176 12.76 0.74 10.83
C VAL A 176 13.30 2.16 10.95
N ARG A 177 13.46 2.85 9.81
CA ARG A 177 13.89 4.26 9.74
C ARG A 177 12.80 5.18 10.29
N SER A 178 11.57 4.95 9.85
CA SER A 178 10.39 5.67 10.31
C SER A 178 9.16 4.76 10.25
N ALA A 179 8.23 4.97 11.18
CA ALA A 179 6.92 4.36 11.14
C ALA A 179 5.91 5.30 11.81
N GLY A 180 4.72 5.45 11.22
CA GLY A 180 3.66 6.29 11.74
C GLY A 180 2.28 5.77 11.39
N TYR A 181 1.35 5.87 12.33
CA TYR A 181 -0.06 5.72 12.00
C TYR A 181 -0.51 6.94 11.18
N PHE A 182 -1.52 6.73 10.33
CA PHE A 182 -2.27 7.78 9.66
C PHE A 182 -3.75 7.38 9.62
N TYR A 183 -4.62 8.31 9.22
CA TYR A 183 -6.08 8.16 9.38
C TYR A 183 -6.51 8.06 10.84
N HIS A 184 -6.07 9.02 11.64
CA HIS A 184 -6.36 9.15 13.07
C HIS A 184 -7.83 9.43 13.32
N ALA A 185 -8.45 10.41 12.65
CA ALA A 185 -9.88 10.69 12.86
C ALA A 185 -10.79 9.59 12.29
N LEU A 186 -10.32 8.78 11.33
CA LEU A 186 -11.07 7.59 10.89
C LEU A 186 -11.05 6.46 11.92
N TYR A 187 -10.04 6.36 12.77
CA TYR A 187 -9.95 5.28 13.76
C TYR A 187 -11.16 5.22 14.71
N PRO A 188 -11.54 6.30 15.44
CA PRO A 188 -12.72 6.25 16.30
C PRO A 188 -14.01 6.06 15.49
N ALA A 189 -14.12 6.64 14.29
CA ALA A 189 -15.28 6.48 13.42
C ALA A 189 -15.47 5.00 12.98
N ALA A 190 -14.40 4.34 12.54
CA ALA A 190 -14.41 2.93 12.15
C ALA A 190 -14.72 2.02 13.34
N TRP A 191 -14.16 2.33 14.51
CA TRP A 191 -14.41 1.57 15.73
C TRP A 191 -15.88 1.66 16.16
N ILE A 192 -16.47 2.87 16.14
CA ILE A 192 -17.89 3.07 16.46
C ILE A 192 -18.76 2.32 15.45
N GLN A 193 -18.49 2.50 14.15
CA GLN A 193 -19.23 1.84 13.07
C GLN A 193 -19.26 0.31 13.25
N LEU A 194 -18.12 -0.31 13.56
CA LEU A 194 -18.04 -1.76 13.76
C LEU A 194 -18.85 -2.21 14.97
N ARG A 195 -18.88 -1.44 16.05
CA ARG A 195 -19.66 -1.78 17.25
C ARG A 195 -21.16 -1.57 17.09
N THR A 196 -21.58 -0.63 16.25
CA THR A 196 -23.01 -0.34 16.04
C THR A 196 -23.64 -1.16 14.92
N HIS A 197 -22.90 -1.42 13.83
CA HIS A 197 -23.43 -2.09 12.64
C HIS A 197 -22.88 -3.49 12.39
N GLY A 198 -21.78 -3.89 13.05
CA GLY A 198 -21.17 -5.23 12.92
C GLY A 198 -20.49 -5.54 11.58
N ALA A 199 -20.77 -4.77 10.53
CA ALA A 199 -20.22 -4.97 9.19
C ALA A 199 -19.91 -3.65 8.47
N ARG A 200 -18.99 -3.72 7.51
CA ARG A 200 -18.58 -2.62 6.63
C ARG A 200 -19.08 -2.88 5.21
N LYS A 201 -19.33 -1.80 4.46
CA LYS A 201 -19.51 -1.90 3.00
C LYS A 201 -18.22 -2.40 2.36
N LEU A 202 -18.35 -3.34 1.43
CA LEU A 202 -17.23 -3.93 0.71
C LEU A 202 -16.80 -3.07 -0.50
N ASN A 203 -17.75 -2.39 -1.13
CA ASN A 203 -17.51 -1.61 -2.34
C ASN A 203 -17.06 -0.18 -2.04
N PHE A 204 -16.05 0.28 -2.75
CA PHE A 204 -15.69 1.70 -2.79
C PHE A 204 -16.74 2.51 -3.54
N THR A 205 -17.24 3.56 -2.90
CA THR A 205 -18.14 4.52 -3.56
C THR A 205 -17.31 5.64 -4.18
N VAL A 206 -17.19 5.63 -5.50
CA VAL A 206 -16.44 6.65 -6.24
C VAL A 206 -17.23 7.97 -6.26
N PRO A 207 -16.62 9.11 -5.86
CA PRO A 207 -17.30 10.39 -5.98
C PRO A 207 -17.44 10.78 -7.45
N ALA A 208 -18.65 11.22 -7.82
CA ALA A 208 -18.91 11.79 -9.14
C ALA A 208 -18.06 13.05 -9.38
N PRO A 209 -17.73 13.37 -10.64
CA PRO A 209 -17.08 14.62 -11.00
C PRO A 209 -17.84 15.86 -10.48
N GLY A 210 -17.11 16.96 -10.25
CA GLY A 210 -17.69 18.21 -9.74
C GLY A 210 -17.70 18.28 -8.21
N VAL A 211 -18.82 18.70 -7.64
CA VAL A 211 -18.97 19.01 -6.20
C VAL A 211 -18.61 17.81 -5.29
N PRO A 212 -19.06 16.57 -5.56
CA PRO A 212 -18.69 15.42 -4.71
C PRO A 212 -17.17 15.18 -4.68
N SER A 213 -16.52 15.17 -5.85
CA SER A 213 -15.07 15.03 -5.91
C SER A 213 -14.32 16.20 -5.25
N PHE A 214 -14.89 17.41 -5.24
CA PHE A 214 -14.31 18.55 -4.53
C PHE A 214 -14.31 18.31 -3.01
N PHE A 215 -15.41 17.82 -2.44
CA PHE A 215 -15.46 17.45 -1.02
C PHE A 215 -14.50 16.32 -0.67
N HIS A 216 -14.42 15.27 -1.50
CA HIS A 216 -13.42 14.21 -1.28
C HIS A 216 -11.98 14.73 -1.37
N ARG A 217 -11.73 15.77 -2.16
CA ARG A 217 -10.42 16.45 -2.18
C ARG A 217 -10.14 17.19 -0.88
N LEU A 218 -11.09 17.96 -0.37
CA LEU A 218 -10.94 18.64 0.93
C LEU A 218 -10.73 17.64 2.07
N LEU A 219 -11.50 16.55 2.07
CA LEU A 219 -11.39 15.50 3.07
C LEU A 219 -10.05 14.76 2.98
N GLY A 220 -9.56 14.50 1.77
CA GLY A 220 -8.22 13.92 1.57
C GLY A 220 -7.12 14.86 2.08
N TYR A 221 -7.27 16.17 1.87
CA TYR A 221 -6.35 17.17 2.40
C TYR A 221 -6.42 17.26 3.94
N PHE A 222 -7.61 17.20 4.53
CA PHE A 222 -7.80 17.13 5.97
C PHE A 222 -7.07 15.94 6.59
N PHE A 223 -7.23 14.73 6.02
CA PHE A 223 -6.55 13.53 6.52
C PHE A 223 -5.02 13.58 6.30
N PHE A 224 -4.56 14.29 5.28
CA PHE A 224 -3.13 14.54 5.12
C PHE A 224 -2.60 15.53 6.17
N LEU A 225 -3.35 16.59 6.48
CA LEU A 225 -2.98 17.55 7.52
C LEU A 225 -2.94 16.92 8.91
N GLU A 226 -3.93 16.09 9.27
CA GLU A 226 -3.87 15.39 10.57
C GLU A 226 -2.62 14.49 10.65
N TYR A 227 -2.22 13.83 9.56
CA TYR A 227 -1.02 13.01 9.52
C TYR A 227 0.25 13.82 9.76
N LYS A 228 0.32 15.07 9.24
CA LYS A 228 1.47 15.95 9.43
C LYS A 228 1.52 16.57 10.84
N VAL A 229 0.38 16.77 11.48
CA VAL A 229 0.26 17.56 12.72
C VAL A 229 0.12 16.67 13.96
N LEU A 230 -0.63 15.58 13.89
CA LEU A 230 -0.86 14.71 15.04
C LEU A 230 0.35 13.78 15.29
N PRO A 231 0.59 13.39 16.55
CA PRO A 231 1.69 12.48 16.85
C PRO A 231 1.55 11.14 16.13
N SER A 232 2.61 10.68 15.48
CA SER A 232 2.63 9.43 14.72
C SER A 232 2.35 8.16 15.55
N SER A 233 2.42 8.26 16.88
CA SER A 233 2.08 7.19 17.83
C SER A 233 0.59 7.09 18.13
N TRP A 234 -0.20 8.11 17.81
CA TRP A 234 -1.65 8.08 18.00
C TRP A 234 -2.29 7.05 17.08
N ARG A 235 -3.32 6.36 17.55
CA ARG A 235 -3.97 5.31 16.76
C ARG A 235 -4.54 5.88 15.47
N GLY A 236 -4.33 5.15 14.38
CA GLY A 236 -4.93 5.40 13.07
C GLY A 236 -5.38 4.07 12.46
N THR A 237 -6.10 4.12 11.35
CA THR A 237 -6.58 2.89 10.67
C THR A 237 -5.54 2.25 9.76
N SER A 238 -4.41 2.92 9.52
CA SER A 238 -3.33 2.44 8.68
C SER A 238 -1.97 2.84 9.26
N ILE A 239 -0.92 2.10 8.93
CA ILE A 239 0.47 2.44 9.25
C ILE A 239 1.24 2.60 7.93
N ILE A 240 2.13 3.60 7.88
CA ILE A 240 3.19 3.69 6.87
C ILE A 240 4.54 3.53 7.56
N ALA A 241 5.47 2.81 6.94
CA ALA A 241 6.85 2.67 7.41
C ALA A 241 7.87 2.72 6.27
N VAL A 242 9.04 3.26 6.58
CA VAL A 242 10.24 3.19 5.74
C VAL A 242 11.24 2.29 6.44
N LEU A 243 11.67 1.25 5.76
CA LEU A 243 12.59 0.23 6.26
C LEU A 243 13.89 0.34 5.47
N ASP A 244 14.99 0.74 6.12
CA ASP A 244 16.30 0.75 5.49
C ASP A 244 16.94 -0.62 5.67
N LEU A 245 17.46 -1.21 4.59
CA LEU A 245 18.16 -2.49 4.64
C LEU A 245 19.60 -2.29 5.08
N ASP A 246 20.08 -3.18 5.95
CA ASP A 246 21.50 -3.24 6.28
C ASP A 246 22.28 -3.66 5.03
N VAL A 247 23.12 -2.74 4.51
CA VAL A 247 24.01 -2.96 3.36
C VAL A 247 25.29 -3.66 3.82
#